data_AF-A0A5D3ADH3-F1
#
_entry.id   AF-A0A5D3ADH3-F1
#
_cell.length_a   1.000
_cell.length_b   1.000
_cell.length_c   1.000
_cell.angle_alpha   90.00
_cell.angle_beta   90.00
_cell.angle_gamma   90.00
#
_symmetry.space_group_name_H-M   'P 1'
#
loop_
_entity.id
_entity.type
_entity.pdbx_description
1 polymer ?
#
loop_
_entity_poly.entity_id
_entity_poly.type
_entity_poly.pdbx_seq_one_letter_code
_entity_poly.pdbx_strand_id
1 'polypeptide(L)'
;MTRDDIERYSPSRRDGIDALRETHLRYSYCAFIQNLGLQLELPQTTIGTAMVLCHRFFVRRSHACHDRFLIATAALFLAAKSEETLRPLNNVLRTSCEIFHKQDITFLSYLLPVDWFEQYRERVIEAEQMILTTLNFELNVQHPYAPLTSILNELGLSQTALVNLALNLVSEGVISGLACTLV
;
A
#
# COMPACT_ATOMS: atom_id res chain seq x y z
N MET A 1 11.50 -6.08 -17.19
CA MET A 1 11.77 -4.63 -17.42
C MET A 1 13.05 -4.28 -16.68
N THR A 2 13.96 -3.50 -17.25
CA THR A 2 15.17 -3.10 -16.52
C THR A 2 14.87 -1.92 -15.58
N ARG A 3 15.68 -1.74 -14.53
CA ARG A 3 15.51 -0.65 -13.55
C ARG A 3 15.50 0.73 -14.22
N ASP A 4 16.33 0.92 -15.24
CA ASP A 4 16.42 2.15 -16.02
C ASP A 4 15.14 2.42 -16.82
N ASP A 5 14.44 1.38 -17.30
CA ASP A 5 13.18 1.54 -18.04
C ASP A 5 12.05 2.05 -17.12
N ILE A 6 12.01 1.56 -15.87
CA ILE A 6 11.03 1.97 -14.87
C ILE A 6 11.29 3.40 -14.40
N GLU A 7 12.56 3.76 -14.18
CA GLU A 7 12.94 5.09 -13.70
C GLU A 7 12.82 6.17 -14.80
N ARG A 8 13.08 5.84 -16.08
CA ARG A 8 13.06 6.82 -17.18
C ARG A 8 11.74 6.92 -17.93
N TYR A 9 10.95 5.85 -18.01
CA TYR A 9 9.74 5.80 -18.84
C TYR A 9 8.46 5.47 -18.08
N SER A 10 8.42 5.72 -16.77
CA SER A 10 7.20 5.50 -15.97
C SER A 10 6.00 6.26 -16.58
N PRO A 11 4.77 5.72 -16.49
CA PRO A 11 3.57 6.43 -16.95
C PRO A 11 3.42 7.83 -16.31
N SER A 12 3.85 7.97 -15.05
CA SER A 12 3.83 9.25 -14.35
C SER A 12 4.78 10.29 -14.98
N ARG A 13 5.93 9.85 -15.52
CA ARG A 13 6.85 10.72 -16.28
C ARG A 13 6.19 11.29 -17.53
N ARG A 14 5.48 10.43 -18.26
CA ARG A 14 4.83 10.79 -19.53
C ARG A 14 3.73 11.84 -19.31
N ASP A 15 3.11 11.80 -18.13
CA ASP A 15 2.10 12.78 -17.73
C ASP A 15 2.69 14.02 -17.01
N GLY A 16 4.03 14.18 -17.03
CA GLY A 16 4.70 15.38 -16.55
C GLY A 16 5.06 15.40 -15.06
N ILE A 17 5.07 14.25 -14.38
CA ILE A 17 5.52 14.15 -12.98
C ILE A 17 7.05 13.98 -12.93
N ASP A 18 7.73 14.84 -12.17
CA ASP A 18 9.19 14.87 -12.06
C ASP A 18 9.79 13.86 -11.07
N ALA A 19 11.14 13.77 -11.09
CA ALA A 19 12.05 12.92 -10.30
C ALA A 19 11.56 12.65 -8.89
N LEU A 20 11.61 13.78 -8.22
CA LEU A 20 11.51 13.94 -6.80
C LEU A 20 10.05 13.85 -6.40
N ARG A 21 9.15 14.43 -7.22
CA ARG A 21 7.72 14.37 -6.96
C ARG A 21 7.21 12.94 -7.03
N GLU A 22 7.52 12.15 -8.05
CA GLU A 22 7.10 10.76 -8.10
C GLU A 22 7.60 9.97 -6.89
N THR A 23 8.87 10.18 -6.50
CA THR A 23 9.45 9.55 -5.30
C THR A 23 8.70 9.95 -4.03
N HIS A 24 8.36 11.23 -3.89
CA HIS A 24 7.56 11.73 -2.77
C HIS A 24 6.13 11.14 -2.78
N LEU A 25 5.50 11.01 -3.94
CA LEU A 25 4.20 10.37 -4.07
C LEU A 25 4.27 8.91 -3.62
N ARG A 26 5.31 8.17 -4.02
CA ARG A 26 5.56 6.79 -3.58
C ARG A 26 5.68 6.68 -2.05
N TYR A 27 6.56 7.49 -1.48
CA TYR A 27 6.72 7.55 -0.02
C TYR A 27 5.40 7.85 0.70
N SER A 28 4.63 8.81 0.19
CA SER A 28 3.41 9.27 0.85
C SER A 28 2.30 8.21 0.94
N TYR A 29 2.08 7.41 -0.12
CA TYR A 29 1.08 6.34 -0.03
C TYR A 29 1.59 5.15 0.77
N CYS A 30 2.89 4.85 0.75
CA CYS A 30 3.44 3.79 1.60
C CYS A 30 3.29 4.15 3.09
N ALA A 31 3.62 5.39 3.46
CA ALA A 31 3.40 5.87 4.82
C ALA A 31 1.92 5.81 5.23
N PHE A 32 1.01 6.14 4.30
CA PHE A 32 -0.42 6.01 4.53
C PHE A 32 -0.86 4.55 4.72
N ILE A 33 -0.42 3.63 3.86
CA ILE A 33 -0.71 2.19 3.97
C ILE A 33 -0.19 1.65 5.30
N GLN A 34 1.02 2.04 5.71
CA GLN A 34 1.58 1.64 7.00
C GLN A 34 0.69 2.09 8.16
N ASN A 35 0.33 3.39 8.20
CA ASN A 35 -0.50 3.93 9.27
C ASN A 35 -1.89 3.28 9.31
N LEU A 36 -2.52 3.10 8.14
CA LEU A 36 -3.82 2.46 8.02
C LEU A 36 -3.77 0.99 8.46
N GLY A 37 -2.76 0.24 8.03
CA GLY A 37 -2.56 -1.14 8.42
C GLY A 37 -2.32 -1.31 9.92
N LEU A 38 -1.53 -0.41 10.53
CA LEU A 38 -1.29 -0.42 11.98
C LEU A 38 -2.58 -0.12 12.77
N GLN A 39 -3.37 0.87 12.36
CA GLN A 39 -4.66 1.18 13.03
C GLN A 39 -5.70 0.08 12.87
N LEU A 40 -5.65 -0.68 11.77
CA LEU A 40 -6.51 -1.83 11.53
C LEU A 40 -5.96 -3.14 12.12
N GLU A 41 -4.84 -3.07 12.85
CA GLU A 41 -4.15 -4.21 13.45
C GLU A 41 -3.91 -5.35 12.43
N LEU A 42 -3.44 -4.98 11.23
CA LEU A 42 -3.08 -5.93 10.19
C LEU A 42 -1.62 -6.38 10.38
N PRO A 43 -1.28 -7.64 10.05
CA PRO A 43 0.10 -8.10 10.13
C PRO A 43 0.96 -7.40 9.08
N GLN A 44 2.27 -7.30 9.34
CA GLN A 44 3.22 -6.66 8.44
C GLN A 44 3.29 -7.33 7.06
N THR A 45 2.97 -8.62 6.96
CA THR A 45 2.84 -9.33 5.68
C THR A 45 1.76 -8.70 4.81
N THR A 46 0.56 -8.49 5.34
CA THR A 46 -0.57 -7.85 4.64
C THR A 46 -0.24 -6.41 4.25
N ILE A 47 0.39 -5.65 5.15
CA ILE A 47 0.82 -4.27 4.90
C ILE A 47 1.85 -4.24 3.76
N GLY A 48 2.84 -5.14 3.81
CA GLY A 48 3.84 -5.30 2.76
C GLY A 48 3.21 -5.67 1.42
N THR A 49 2.27 -6.62 1.39
CA THR A 49 1.53 -7.02 0.18
C THR A 49 0.83 -5.80 -0.40
N ALA A 50 0.11 -5.04 0.43
CA ALA A 50 -0.58 -3.83 -0.01
C ALA A 50 0.34 -2.78 -0.64
N MET A 51 1.50 -2.53 -0.03
CA MET A 51 2.51 -1.61 -0.58
C MET A 51 3.01 -2.10 -1.95
N VAL A 52 3.34 -3.38 -2.08
CA VAL A 52 3.80 -3.97 -3.35
C VAL A 52 2.72 -3.88 -4.43
N LEU A 53 1.45 -4.20 -4.12
CA LEU A 53 0.34 -4.06 -5.07
C LEU A 53 0.17 -2.61 -5.51
N CYS A 54 0.28 -1.65 -4.60
CA CYS A 54 0.20 -0.23 -4.90
C CYS A 54 1.36 0.24 -5.80
N HIS A 55 2.59 -0.21 -5.51
CA HIS A 55 3.75 0.03 -6.37
C HIS A 55 3.54 -0.54 -7.78
N ARG A 56 3.15 -1.83 -7.88
CA ARG A 56 2.90 -2.50 -9.18
C ARG A 56 1.82 -1.76 -9.98
N PHE A 57 0.79 -1.24 -9.32
CA PHE A 57 -0.24 -0.42 -9.96
C PHE A 57 0.35 0.85 -10.58
N PHE A 58 1.10 1.64 -9.81
CA PHE A 58 1.68 2.91 -10.26
C PHE A 58 2.89 2.78 -11.20
N VAL A 59 3.42 1.56 -11.39
CA VAL A 59 4.34 1.26 -12.50
C VAL A 59 3.58 1.19 -13.83
N ARG A 60 2.31 0.78 -13.83
CA ARG A 60 1.46 0.63 -15.03
C ARG A 60 0.51 1.81 -15.25
N ARG A 61 0.19 2.55 -14.19
CA ARG A 61 -0.72 3.71 -14.18
C ARG A 61 -0.01 4.94 -13.66
N SER A 62 -0.48 6.10 -14.09
CA SER A 62 0.10 7.37 -13.66
C SER A 62 -0.53 7.87 -12.37
N HIS A 63 0.29 8.50 -11.52
CA HIS A 63 -0.19 9.23 -10.35
C HIS A 63 -0.94 10.52 -10.70
N ALA A 64 -0.83 11.02 -11.94
CA ALA A 64 -1.57 12.19 -12.37
C ALA A 64 -3.07 11.89 -12.55
N CYS A 65 -3.41 10.65 -12.90
CA CYS A 65 -4.77 10.25 -13.25
C CYS A 65 -5.52 9.54 -12.11
N HIS A 66 -4.83 9.11 -11.05
CA HIS A 66 -5.43 8.31 -9.98
C HIS A 66 -5.05 8.84 -8.61
N ASP A 67 -6.02 8.89 -7.70
CA ASP A 67 -5.79 9.27 -6.30
C ASP A 67 -5.01 8.15 -5.58
N ARG A 68 -3.78 8.47 -5.18
CA ARG A 68 -2.89 7.56 -4.46
C ARG A 68 -3.48 7.00 -3.17
N PHE A 69 -4.29 7.75 -2.43
CA PHE A 69 -4.86 7.31 -1.15
C PHE A 69 -6.08 6.42 -1.36
N LEU A 70 -6.86 6.69 -2.41
CA LEU A 70 -7.94 5.80 -2.84
C LEU A 70 -7.38 4.43 -3.26
N ILE A 71 -6.37 4.45 -4.15
CA ILE A 71 -5.69 3.23 -4.61
C ILE A 71 -5.02 2.50 -3.44
N ALA A 72 -4.37 3.23 -2.52
CA ALA A 72 -3.76 2.64 -1.33
C ALA A 72 -4.77 1.94 -0.42
N THR A 73 -5.93 2.57 -0.18
CA THR A 73 -7.01 1.99 0.63
C THR A 73 -7.55 0.72 -0.01
N ALA A 74 -7.82 0.76 -1.31
CA ALA A 74 -8.27 -0.41 -2.09
C ALA A 74 -7.20 -1.52 -2.12
N ALA A 75 -5.92 -1.18 -2.27
CA ALA A 75 -4.82 -2.13 -2.27
C ALA A 75 -4.68 -2.84 -0.91
N LEU A 76 -4.82 -2.12 0.19
CA LEU A 76 -4.79 -2.71 1.53
C LEU A 76 -5.99 -3.64 1.78
N PHE A 77 -7.18 -3.22 1.35
CA PHE A 77 -8.37 -4.05 1.44
C PHE A 77 -8.23 -5.34 0.62
N LEU A 78 -7.69 -5.24 -0.60
CA LEU A 78 -7.43 -6.38 -1.47
C LEU A 78 -6.35 -7.31 -0.89
N ALA A 79 -5.27 -6.75 -0.33
CA ALA A 79 -4.22 -7.53 0.34
C ALA A 79 -4.77 -8.29 1.55
N ALA A 80 -5.62 -7.64 2.36
CA ALA A 80 -6.29 -8.27 3.49
C ALA A 80 -7.17 -9.46 3.07
N LYS A 81 -7.79 -9.40 1.88
CA LYS A 81 -8.49 -10.54 1.29
C LYS A 81 -7.55 -11.65 0.85
N SER A 82 -6.44 -11.30 0.18
CA SER A 82 -5.49 -12.27 -0.35
C SER A 82 -4.72 -13.02 0.75
N GLU A 83 -4.42 -12.37 1.86
CA GLU A 83 -3.65 -12.90 3.00
C GLU A 83 -4.54 -13.47 4.11
N GLU A 84 -5.84 -13.69 3.83
CA GLU A 84 -6.84 -14.21 4.78
C GLU A 84 -6.99 -13.40 6.09
N THR A 85 -6.62 -12.12 6.08
CA THR A 85 -6.70 -11.20 7.23
C THR A 85 -7.84 -10.21 7.06
N LEU A 86 -9.03 -10.77 6.83
CA LEU A 86 -10.22 -10.02 6.46
C LEU A 86 -10.61 -8.97 7.51
N ARG A 87 -10.81 -7.73 7.04
CA ARG A 87 -11.43 -6.64 7.81
C ARG A 87 -12.69 -6.18 7.08
N PRO A 88 -13.76 -5.82 7.81
CA PRO A 88 -14.97 -5.33 7.18
C PRO A 88 -14.69 -4.02 6.44
N LEU A 89 -15.18 -3.91 5.20
CA LEU A 89 -14.92 -2.77 4.32
C LEU A 89 -15.21 -1.43 5.01
N ASN A 90 -16.35 -1.32 5.70
CA ASN A 90 -16.75 -0.09 6.38
C ASN A 90 -15.74 0.37 7.45
N ASN A 91 -15.05 -0.56 8.13
CA ASN A 91 -14.02 -0.19 9.09
C ASN A 91 -12.78 0.33 8.35
N VAL A 92 -12.36 -0.34 7.27
CA VAL A 92 -11.23 0.12 6.45
C VAL A 92 -11.49 1.52 5.91
N LEU A 93 -12.69 1.77 5.37
CA LEU A 93 -13.10 3.08 4.87
C LEU A 93 -13.07 4.13 5.99
N ARG A 94 -13.67 3.82 7.15
CA ARG A 94 -13.69 4.74 8.29
C ARG A 94 -12.30 5.17 8.72
N THR A 95 -11.43 4.20 8.98
CA THR A 95 -10.05 4.44 9.40
C THR A 95 -9.26 5.19 8.33
N SER A 96 -9.49 4.90 7.04
CA SER A 96 -8.85 5.63 5.93
C SER A 96 -9.22 7.12 5.93
N CYS A 97 -10.49 7.44 6.20
CA CYS A 97 -10.99 8.81 6.24
C CYS A 97 -10.45 9.57 7.46
N GLU A 98 -10.42 8.92 8.62
CA GLU A 98 -9.87 9.49 9.86
C GLU A 98 -8.39 9.86 9.69
N ILE A 99 -7.60 8.98 9.06
CA ILE A 99 -6.18 9.25 8.76
C ILE A 99 -6.04 10.39 7.74
N PHE A 100 -6.85 10.38 6.68
CA PHE A 100 -6.74 11.37 5.61
C PHE A 100 -7.10 12.79 6.09
N HIS A 101 -8.19 12.92 6.85
CA HIS A 101 -8.67 14.21 7.34
C HIS A 101 -8.05 14.62 8.69
N LYS A 102 -7.35 13.71 9.38
CA LYS A 102 -6.87 13.89 10.77
C LYS A 102 -7.97 14.33 11.73
N GLN A 103 -9.20 13.89 11.46
CA GLN A 103 -10.42 14.26 12.18
C GLN A 103 -11.29 13.02 12.33
N ASP A 104 -12.04 12.95 13.44
CA ASP A 104 -12.97 11.85 13.68
C ASP A 104 -14.06 11.80 12.61
N ILE A 105 -14.47 10.57 12.24
CA ILE A 105 -15.51 10.37 11.23
C ILE A 105 -16.84 11.01 11.63
N THR A 106 -17.11 11.12 12.92
CA THR A 106 -18.30 11.79 13.46
C THR A 106 -18.33 13.26 13.04
N PHE A 107 -17.18 13.96 13.06
CA PHE A 107 -17.09 15.33 12.59
C PHE A 107 -17.25 15.43 11.07
N LEU A 108 -16.67 14.50 10.32
CA LEU A 108 -16.82 14.43 8.87
C LEU A 108 -18.28 14.22 8.44
N SER A 109 -19.04 13.41 9.18
CA SER A 109 -20.46 13.17 8.91
C SER A 109 -21.35 14.41 9.07
N TYR A 110 -20.93 15.39 9.87
CA TYR A 110 -21.61 16.69 9.99
C TYR A 110 -21.21 17.67 8.89
N LEU A 111 -20.00 17.55 8.33
CA LEU A 111 -19.45 18.47 7.35
C LEU A 111 -19.79 18.06 5.91
N LEU A 112 -19.90 16.76 5.65
CA LEU A 112 -20.02 16.18 4.31
C LEU A 112 -21.47 15.80 3.97
N PRO A 113 -21.81 15.67 2.68
CA PRO A 113 -23.11 15.22 2.23
C PRO A 113 -23.48 13.84 2.81
N VAL A 114 -24.78 13.61 3.03
CA VAL A 114 -25.33 12.37 3.64
C VAL A 114 -24.85 11.11 2.90
N ASP A 115 -24.72 11.16 1.57
CA ASP A 115 -24.36 10.01 0.73
C ASP A 115 -22.85 9.89 0.46
N TRP A 116 -22.02 10.78 1.03
CA TRP A 116 -20.58 10.80 0.73
C TRP A 116 -19.88 9.48 1.09
N PHE A 117 -20.28 8.84 2.19
CA PHE A 117 -19.67 7.58 2.63
C PHE A 117 -19.98 6.44 1.66
N GLU A 118 -21.20 6.38 1.13
CA GLU A 118 -21.60 5.39 0.13
C GLU A 118 -20.87 5.62 -1.20
N GLN A 119 -20.76 6.87 -1.65
CA GLN A 119 -19.97 7.21 -2.85
C GLN A 119 -18.49 6.87 -2.68
N TYR A 120 -17.93 7.06 -1.48
CA TYR A 120 -16.55 6.65 -1.19
C TYR A 120 -16.39 5.13 -1.20
N ARG A 121 -17.36 4.39 -0.64
CA ARG A 121 -17.41 2.93 -0.69
C ARG A 121 -17.42 2.42 -2.13
N GLU A 122 -18.27 2.98 -2.99
CA GLU A 122 -18.34 2.64 -4.41
C GLU A 122 -17.00 2.90 -5.12
N ARG A 123 -16.39 4.08 -4.91
CA ARG A 123 -15.08 4.40 -5.48
C ARG A 123 -13.97 3.44 -5.04
N VAL A 124 -13.99 2.97 -3.79
CA VAL A 124 -13.00 1.98 -3.32
C VAL A 124 -13.23 0.62 -3.97
N ILE A 125 -14.48 0.20 -4.18
CA ILE A 125 -14.79 -1.05 -4.88
C ILE A 125 -14.37 -0.98 -6.35
N GLU A 126 -14.61 0.16 -7.02
CA GLU A 126 -14.14 0.39 -8.38
C GLU A 126 -12.61 0.39 -8.47
N ALA A 127 -11.94 1.03 -7.50
CA ALA A 127 -10.49 1.03 -7.41
C ALA A 127 -9.93 -0.39 -7.18
N GLU A 128 -10.57 -1.21 -6.35
CA GLU A 128 -10.21 -2.62 -6.15
C GLU A 128 -10.25 -3.38 -7.49
N GLN A 129 -11.34 -3.25 -8.25
CA GLN A 129 -11.47 -3.89 -9.55
C GLN A 129 -10.42 -3.37 -10.56
N MET A 130 -10.10 -2.08 -10.49
CA MET A 130 -9.07 -1.46 -11.33
C MET A 130 -7.67 -2.00 -11.00
N ILE A 131 -7.37 -2.24 -9.73
CA ILE A 131 -6.11 -2.87 -9.31
C ILE A 131 -6.04 -4.30 -9.83
N LEU A 132 -7.08 -5.10 -9.63
CA LEU A 132 -7.14 -6.50 -10.12
C LEU A 132 -6.88 -6.60 -11.62
N THR A 133 -7.58 -5.77 -12.40
CA THR A 133 -7.44 -5.76 -13.87
C THR A 133 -6.08 -5.22 -14.32
N THR A 134 -5.54 -4.18 -13.67
CA THR A 134 -4.20 -3.66 -13.97
C THR A 134 -3.09 -4.63 -13.59
N LEU A 135 -3.34 -5.47 -12.58
CA LEU A 135 -2.40 -6.48 -12.11
C LEU A 135 -2.55 -7.85 -12.78
N ASN A 136 -3.49 -8.01 -13.71
CA ASN A 136 -3.83 -9.31 -14.31
C ASN A 136 -4.07 -10.40 -13.25
N PHE A 137 -4.68 -10.03 -12.11
CA PHE A 137 -4.94 -10.90 -10.97
C PHE A 137 -3.68 -11.52 -10.31
N GLU A 138 -2.50 -10.96 -10.58
CA GLU A 138 -1.24 -11.39 -9.97
C GLU A 138 -1.06 -10.74 -8.58
N LEU A 139 -1.68 -11.35 -7.57
CA LEU A 139 -1.67 -10.87 -6.18
C LEU A 139 -0.61 -11.53 -5.30
N ASN A 140 0.06 -12.58 -5.78
CA ASN A 140 1.05 -13.28 -5.00
C ASN A 140 2.29 -12.39 -4.78
N VAL A 141 2.62 -12.17 -3.52
CA VAL A 141 3.80 -11.39 -3.10
C VAL A 141 4.59 -12.27 -2.13
N GLN A 142 5.79 -12.66 -2.55
CA GLN A 142 6.70 -13.37 -1.66
C GLN A 142 7.43 -12.36 -0.78
N HIS A 143 7.13 -12.38 0.51
CA HIS A 143 7.82 -11.55 1.47
C HIS A 143 9.13 -12.20 1.93
N PRO A 144 10.23 -11.42 2.03
CA PRO A 144 11.48 -11.94 2.59
C PRO A 144 11.37 -12.20 4.10
N TYR A 145 10.24 -11.88 4.75
CA TYR A 145 10.00 -12.07 6.19
C TYR A 145 10.09 -13.55 6.63
N ALA A 146 9.61 -14.49 5.81
CA ALA A 146 9.68 -15.92 6.15
C ALA A 146 11.11 -16.49 6.04
N PRO A 147 11.88 -16.25 4.96
CA PRO A 147 13.30 -16.60 4.92
C PRO A 147 14.13 -15.91 6.02
N LEU A 148 13.88 -14.63 6.31
CA LEU A 148 14.58 -13.89 7.36
C LEU A 148 14.38 -14.52 8.74
N THR A 149 13.14 -14.84 9.09
CA THR A 149 12.84 -15.45 10.40
C THR A 149 13.45 -16.86 10.51
N SER A 150 13.48 -17.64 9.42
CA SER A 150 14.18 -18.93 9.39
C SER A 150 15.69 -18.78 9.62
N ILE A 151 16.34 -17.86 8.91
CA ILE A 151 17.78 -17.60 9.05
C ILE A 151 18.12 -17.04 10.44
N LEU A 152 17.29 -16.15 10.98
CA LEU A 152 17.48 -15.58 12.32
C LEU A 152 17.35 -16.65 13.42
N ASN A 153 16.42 -17.59 13.25
CA ASN A 153 16.26 -18.73 14.16
C ASN A 153 17.46 -19.69 14.07
N GLU A 154 17.97 -19.97 12.86
CA GLU A 154 19.16 -20.80 12.66
C GLU A 154 20.45 -20.15 13.21
N LEU A 155 20.54 -18.82 13.16
CA LEU A 155 21.68 -18.07 13.71
C LEU A 155 21.62 -17.88 15.24
N GLY A 156 20.56 -18.34 15.90
CA GLY A 156 20.39 -18.21 17.36
C GLY A 156 20.20 -16.77 17.84
N LEU A 157 19.89 -15.84 16.94
CA LEU A 157 19.75 -14.41 17.23
C LEU A 157 18.33 -14.11 17.71
N SER A 158 18.01 -14.48 18.95
CA SER A 158 16.74 -14.11 19.60
C SER A 158 16.68 -12.65 20.08
N GLN A 159 17.49 -11.76 19.50
CA GLN A 159 17.44 -10.33 19.83
C GLN A 159 16.34 -9.67 18.97
N THR A 160 15.16 -9.55 19.58
CA THR A 160 13.99 -8.83 19.06
C THR A 160 14.35 -7.48 18.42
N ALA A 161 15.37 -6.77 18.93
CA ALA A 161 15.85 -5.52 18.36
C ALA A 161 16.47 -5.65 16.95
N LEU A 162 17.29 -6.68 16.70
CA LEU A 162 17.90 -6.92 15.38
C LEU A 162 16.88 -7.43 14.37
N VAL A 163 15.95 -8.27 14.82
CA VAL A 163 14.83 -8.73 13.99
C VAL A 163 13.96 -7.54 13.59
N ASN A 164 13.59 -6.67 14.55
CA ASN A 164 12.82 -5.47 14.27
C ASN A 164 13.59 -4.50 13.37
N LEU A 165 14.90 -4.35 13.52
CA LEU A 165 15.73 -3.53 12.64
C LEU A 165 15.77 -4.10 11.21
N ALA A 166 15.92 -5.41 11.06
CA ALA A 166 15.91 -6.06 9.74
C ALA A 166 14.52 -5.96 9.08
N LEU A 167 13.44 -6.12 9.85
CA LEU A 167 12.07 -5.92 9.37
C LEU A 167 11.81 -4.46 8.98
N ASN A 168 12.36 -3.51 9.75
CA ASN A 168 12.30 -2.08 9.43
C ASN A 168 13.12 -1.74 8.19
N LEU A 169 14.28 -2.36 7.98
CA LEU A 169 15.07 -2.19 6.75
C LEU A 169 14.37 -2.77 5.53
N VAL A 170 13.68 -3.91 5.68
CA VAL A 170 12.86 -4.50 4.62
C VAL A 170 11.66 -3.61 4.33
N SER A 171 10.95 -3.11 5.35
CA SER A 171 9.84 -2.19 5.15
C SER A 171 10.32 -0.88 4.53
N GLU A 172 11.46 -0.33 4.94
CA GLU A 172 12.12 0.80 4.28
C GLU A 172 12.54 0.49 2.84
N GLY A 173 12.96 -0.75 2.54
CA GLY A 173 13.24 -1.23 1.19
C GLY A 173 11.99 -1.28 0.30
N VAL A 174 10.86 -1.73 0.87
CA VAL A 174 9.56 -1.69 0.20
C VAL A 174 9.13 -0.24 -0.01
N ILE A 175 9.25 0.62 1.01
CA ILE A 175 8.89 2.05 0.96
C ILE A 175 9.74 2.84 -0.05
N SER A 176 11.04 2.55 -0.14
CA SER A 176 11.98 3.21 -1.05
C SER A 176 11.88 2.74 -2.50
N GLY A 177 11.08 1.71 -2.78
CA GLY A 177 10.86 1.19 -4.13
C GLY A 177 11.89 0.18 -4.62
N LEU A 178 12.81 -0.29 -3.77
CA LEU A 178 13.71 -1.42 -4.09
C LEU A 178 12.93 -2.72 -4.36
N ALA A 179 11.70 -2.83 -3.84
CA ALA A 179 10.80 -3.97 -4.13
C ALA A 179 10.21 -3.97 -5.55
N CYS A 180 10.36 -2.89 -6.34
CA CYS A 180 9.95 -2.92 -7.76
C CYS A 180 10.78 -3.91 -8.61
N THR A 181 11.89 -4.45 -8.09
CA THR A 181 12.73 -5.45 -8.75
C THR A 181 12.57 -6.88 -8.23
N LEU A 182 11.74 -7.12 -7.21
CA LEU A 182 11.42 -8.47 -6.73
C LEU A 182 9.99 -8.83 -7.14
N VAL A 183 9.88 -9.22 -8.42
CA VAL A 183 8.98 -10.19 -9.09
C VAL A 183 8.93 -9.79 -10.56
#